data_AF-A0A5J4S7K5-F1
#
_entry.id   AF-A0A5J4S7K5-F1
#
_cell.length_a   1.000
_cell.length_b   1.000
_cell.length_c   1.000
_cell.angle_alpha   90.00
_cell.angle_beta   90.00
_cell.angle_gamma   90.00
#
_symmetry.space_group_name_H-M   'P 1'
#
loop_
_entity.id
_entity.type
_entity.pdbx_description
1 polymer ?
#
loop_
_entity_poly.entity_id
_entity_poly.type
_entity_poly.pdbx_seq_one_letter_code
_entity_poly.pdbx_strand_id
1 'polypeptide(L)'
;MMDNKPLEKEALDLIKSRVAKYNFNYSEPNYDKDGVDFFILEECGNNIFKAINCQSKGRDISIRNSQIKIKKNYVQDDFILFLYLKNDNLDEEPIYLFLKEDITNWKVNDESYCLNIPKDSIERKKIEKYYFNKKRSCLINEMLLKTDRNVKSTFITNYSDLNNLHILWKETGSIPDSNLTYKLVNDFDDYDYISLKSLLFLLCINIYNEEKNECYYGIDWSFQYLKTFNDVQSQCQIENINIIKRYFSNSAITYHRTFLELINHSKNNELIDGFRLVIGDSEEEIECYLFRDGNYSLKYRMQHTTSDLASCLD
;
A
#
# COMPACT_ATOMS: atom_id res chain seq x y z
N MET A 1 4.68 12.39 23.62
CA MET A 1 5.46 11.52 22.70
C MET A 1 5.77 12.39 21.50
N MET A 2 7.05 12.72 21.26
CA MET A 2 7.42 13.64 20.18
C MET A 2 7.12 12.96 18.85
N ASP A 3 6.40 13.63 17.96
CA ASP A 3 6.11 13.09 16.64
C ASP A 3 7.41 13.08 15.82
N ASN A 4 7.97 11.88 15.62
CA ASN A 4 9.19 11.71 14.83
C ASN A 4 8.90 11.67 13.32
N LYS A 5 7.63 11.67 12.89
CA LYS A 5 7.26 11.54 11.46
C LYS A 5 7.92 12.59 10.56
N PRO A 6 8.02 13.89 10.94
CA PRO A 6 8.70 14.87 10.10
C PRO A 6 10.17 14.52 9.86
N LEU A 7 10.88 14.10 10.91
CA LEU A 7 12.29 13.72 10.84
C LEU A 7 12.50 12.42 10.07
N GLU A 8 11.59 11.44 10.21
CA GLU A 8 11.66 10.19 9.45
C GLU A 8 11.42 10.44 7.95
N LYS A 9 10.52 11.37 7.60
CA LYS A 9 10.31 11.81 6.21
C LYS A 9 11.53 12.55 5.65
N GLU A 10 12.06 13.52 6.40
CA GLU A 10 13.31 14.23 6.06
C GLU A 10 14.45 13.22 5.80
N ALA A 11 14.63 12.25 6.70
CA ALA A 11 15.63 11.20 6.55
C ALA A 11 15.43 10.40 5.25
N LEU A 12 14.20 9.92 4.99
CA LEU A 12 13.88 9.13 3.81
C LEU A 12 14.18 9.88 2.51
N ASP A 13 13.75 11.14 2.40
CA ASP A 13 13.96 11.96 1.20
C ASP A 13 15.45 12.24 0.96
N LEU A 14 16.19 12.56 2.01
CA LEU A 14 17.64 12.76 1.95
C LEU A 14 18.38 11.48 1.52
N ILE A 15 18.01 10.34 2.11
CA ILE A 15 18.62 9.03 1.83
C ILE A 15 18.37 8.65 0.36
N LYS A 16 17.13 8.76 -0.12
CA LYS A 16 16.78 8.49 -1.52
C LYS A 16 17.58 9.37 -2.48
N SER A 17 17.69 10.67 -2.20
CA SER A 17 18.53 11.59 -2.97
C SER A 17 20.01 11.16 -3.00
N ARG A 18 20.57 10.72 -1.86
CA ARG A 18 21.95 10.23 -1.79
C ARG A 18 22.15 8.91 -2.53
N VAL A 19 21.19 7.99 -2.46
CA VAL A 19 21.17 6.73 -3.20
C VAL A 19 21.14 7.01 -4.72
N ALA A 20 20.27 7.92 -5.16
CA ALA A 20 20.18 8.38 -6.55
C ALA A 20 21.52 8.96 -7.05
N LYS A 21 22.19 9.78 -6.22
CA LYS A 21 23.52 10.35 -6.54
C LYS A 21 24.60 9.30 -6.80
N TYR A 22 24.42 8.08 -6.29
CA TYR A 22 25.30 6.94 -6.59
C TYR A 22 24.81 6.05 -7.74
N ASN A 23 23.80 6.51 -8.49
CA ASN A 23 23.20 5.84 -9.66
C ASN A 23 22.44 4.55 -9.35
N PHE A 24 21.84 4.46 -8.16
CA PHE A 24 20.92 3.37 -7.83
C PHE A 24 19.48 3.77 -8.16
N ASN A 25 18.76 2.86 -8.81
CA ASN A 25 17.31 2.97 -8.93
C ASN A 25 16.66 2.54 -7.62
N TYR A 26 15.57 3.20 -7.25
CA TYR A 26 14.79 2.84 -6.07
C TYR A 26 13.30 2.99 -6.31
N SER A 27 12.50 2.32 -5.47
CA SER A 27 11.04 2.39 -5.48
C SER A 27 10.51 2.27 -4.06
N GLU A 28 9.38 2.91 -3.76
CA GLU A 28 8.72 2.82 -2.45
C GLU A 28 7.62 1.75 -2.51
N PRO A 29 7.46 0.92 -1.47
CA PRO A 29 6.35 -0.01 -1.40
C PRO A 29 5.02 0.75 -1.25
N ASN A 30 3.98 0.28 -1.94
CA ASN A 30 2.63 0.83 -1.81
C ASN A 30 1.95 0.48 -0.48
N TYR A 31 2.60 -0.32 0.37
CA TYR A 31 2.11 -0.72 1.68
C TYR A 31 3.26 -0.99 2.65
N ASP A 32 3.09 -0.60 3.91
CA ASP A 32 4.07 -0.84 4.97
C ASP A 32 4.06 -2.32 5.37
N LYS A 33 5.07 -3.08 4.92
CA LYS A 33 5.28 -4.47 5.34
C LYS A 33 6.76 -4.74 5.59
N ASP A 34 7.03 -5.51 6.64
CA ASP A 34 8.36 -5.99 7.01
C ASP A 34 9.41 -4.89 7.25
N GLY A 35 8.95 -3.68 7.61
CA GLY A 35 9.83 -2.55 7.96
C GLY A 35 10.61 -1.97 6.80
N VAL A 36 10.17 -2.21 5.57
CA VAL A 36 10.79 -1.69 4.35
C VAL A 36 10.20 -0.31 4.03
N ASP A 37 11.06 0.70 3.97
CA ASP A 37 10.66 2.05 3.59
C ASP A 37 10.87 2.29 2.07
N PHE A 38 11.85 1.59 1.45
CA PHE A 38 12.06 1.59 0.00
C PHE A 38 12.87 0.35 -0.44
N PHE A 39 12.91 0.09 -1.75
CA PHE A 39 13.76 -0.91 -2.38
C PHE A 39 14.84 -0.23 -3.20
N ILE A 40 16.06 -0.78 -3.19
CA ILE A 40 17.04 -0.53 -4.25
C ILE A 40 16.90 -1.63 -5.30
N LEU A 41 16.85 -1.24 -6.58
CA LEU A 41 16.51 -2.12 -7.69
C LEU A 41 17.61 -2.16 -8.76
N GLU A 42 17.87 -3.36 -9.29
CA GLU A 42 18.70 -3.57 -10.47
C GLU A 42 17.96 -4.42 -11.50
N GLU A 43 17.80 -3.89 -12.71
CA GLU A 43 17.09 -4.59 -13.78
C GLU A 43 17.94 -5.75 -14.33
N CYS A 44 17.36 -6.95 -14.33
CA CYS A 44 17.95 -8.17 -14.88
C CYS A 44 17.37 -8.54 -16.26
N GLY A 45 16.48 -7.71 -16.80
CA GLY A 45 15.74 -7.94 -18.04
C GLY A 45 14.38 -8.61 -17.81
N ASN A 46 13.52 -8.62 -18.84
CA ASN A 46 12.17 -9.20 -18.80
C ASN A 46 11.30 -8.70 -17.63
N ASN A 47 11.46 -7.43 -17.24
CA ASN A 47 10.77 -6.83 -16.08
C ASN A 47 11.07 -7.56 -14.75
N ILE A 48 12.20 -8.24 -14.65
CA ILE A 48 12.70 -8.84 -13.42
C ILE A 48 13.76 -7.93 -12.84
N PHE A 49 13.59 -7.58 -11.57
CA PHE A 49 14.51 -6.74 -10.82
C PHE A 49 15.06 -7.52 -9.65
N LYS A 50 16.37 -7.43 -9.42
CA LYS A 50 16.92 -7.75 -8.12
C LYS A 50 16.58 -6.63 -7.15
N ALA A 51 16.16 -7.00 -5.95
CA ALA A 51 15.74 -6.04 -4.94
C ALA A 51 16.50 -6.21 -3.63
N ILE A 52 16.84 -5.07 -3.03
CA ILE A 52 17.35 -4.96 -1.66
C ILE A 52 16.32 -4.17 -0.85
N ASN A 53 15.88 -4.75 0.27
CA ASN A 53 15.05 -4.08 1.25
C ASN A 53 15.85 -3.00 1.98
N CYS A 54 15.34 -1.77 1.95
CA CYS A 54 15.96 -0.65 2.65
C CYS A 54 15.02 -0.08 3.71
N GLN A 55 15.55 0.11 4.91
CA GLN A 55 14.89 0.84 5.99
C GLN A 55 15.63 2.16 6.22
N SER A 56 14.87 3.23 6.41
CA SER A 56 15.31 4.55 6.81
C SER A 56 15.03 4.80 8.29
N LYS A 57 15.97 5.43 8.99
CA LYS A 57 15.77 5.95 10.34
C LYS A 57 16.40 7.33 10.47
N GLY A 58 15.64 8.31 10.92
CA GLY A 58 16.14 9.63 11.29
C GLY A 58 16.28 9.78 12.81
N ARG A 59 17.41 10.24 13.33
CA ARG A 59 17.59 10.56 14.75
C ARG A 59 18.24 11.92 14.96
N ASP A 60 17.60 12.74 15.78
CA ASP A 60 18.18 13.97 16.28
C ASP A 60 19.05 13.68 17.51
N ILE A 61 20.33 14.04 17.39
CA ILE A 61 21.34 13.87 18.43
C ILE A 61 21.90 15.21 18.92
N SER A 62 21.29 16.34 18.54
CA SER A 62 21.77 17.69 18.86
C SER A 62 21.83 17.94 20.36
N ILE A 63 20.87 17.39 21.12
CA ILE A 63 20.68 17.69 22.55
C ILE A 63 20.90 16.45 23.44
N ARG A 64 20.58 15.24 22.96
CA ARG A 64 20.54 14.03 23.78
C ARG A 64 20.99 12.78 23.03
N ASN A 65 21.32 11.74 23.80
CA ASN A 65 21.52 10.40 23.26
C ASN A 65 20.21 9.88 22.65
N SER A 66 20.35 9.00 21.67
CA SER A 66 19.24 8.41 20.95
C SER A 66 19.41 6.90 20.81
N GLN A 67 18.35 6.23 20.36
CA GLN A 67 18.37 4.79 20.13
C GLN A 67 17.58 4.44 18.87
N ILE A 68 18.06 3.45 18.15
CA ILE A 68 17.31 2.75 17.11
C ILE A 68 17.10 1.29 17.49
N LYS A 69 15.96 0.75 17.09
CA LYS A 69 15.58 -0.65 17.27
C LYS A 69 15.15 -1.19 15.92
N ILE A 70 15.68 -2.35 15.54
CA ILE A 70 15.36 -3.05 14.29
C ILE A 70 14.91 -4.46 14.68
N LYS A 71 13.72 -4.88 14.23
CA LYS A 71 13.24 -6.23 14.55
C LYS A 71 14.12 -7.28 13.88
N LYS A 72 14.39 -8.36 14.59
CA LYS A 72 15.27 -9.45 14.11
C LYS A 72 14.79 -10.07 12.81
N ASN A 73 13.47 -10.24 12.67
CA ASN A 73 12.87 -10.84 11.48
C ASN A 73 13.06 -10.00 10.21
N TYR A 74 13.32 -8.69 10.32
CA TYR A 74 13.58 -7.81 9.17
C TYR A 74 15.00 -7.96 8.62
N VAL A 75 15.97 -8.37 9.45
CA VAL A 75 17.40 -8.37 9.10
C VAL A 75 17.77 -9.65 8.35
N GLN A 76 17.51 -9.65 7.04
CA GLN A 76 17.87 -10.70 6.08
C GLN A 76 19.11 -10.33 5.26
N ASP A 77 19.60 -11.24 4.40
CA ASP A 77 20.80 -10.99 3.57
C ASP A 77 20.63 -9.84 2.57
N ASP A 78 19.39 -9.53 2.19
CA ASP A 78 18.99 -8.45 1.29
C ASP A 78 18.50 -7.21 2.05
N PHE A 79 18.87 -7.04 3.33
CA PHE A 79 18.45 -5.90 4.15
C PHE A 79 19.55 -4.87 4.38
N ILE A 80 19.23 -3.59 4.16
CA ILE A 80 20.07 -2.45 4.49
C ILE A 80 19.31 -1.49 5.41
N LEU A 81 19.98 -1.01 6.45
CA LEU A 81 19.53 0.14 7.22
C LEU A 81 20.34 1.38 6.85
N PHE A 82 19.63 2.44 6.49
CA PHE A 82 20.16 3.80 6.43
C PHE A 82 19.78 4.57 7.70
N LEU A 83 20.76 5.25 8.28
CA LEU A 83 20.59 6.09 9.47
C LEU A 83 21.03 7.52 9.15
N TYR A 84 20.09 8.45 9.17
CA TYR A 84 20.37 9.88 9.17
C TYR A 84 20.48 10.39 10.60
N LEU A 85 21.58 11.09 10.91
CA LEU A 85 21.76 11.75 12.20
C LEU A 85 21.69 13.26 12.03
N LYS A 86 20.60 13.86 12.50
CA LYS A 86 20.46 15.30 12.57
C LYS A 86 21.28 15.83 13.75
N ASN A 87 22.12 16.82 13.46
CA ASN A 87 22.86 17.58 14.46
C ASN A 87 22.92 19.03 13.98
N ASP A 88 22.21 19.92 14.67
CA ASP A 88 22.12 21.34 14.29
C ASP A 88 23.47 22.09 14.36
N ASN A 89 24.51 21.46 14.91
CA ASN A 89 25.87 22.00 14.97
C ASN A 89 26.76 21.56 13.79
N LEU A 90 26.23 20.77 12.85
CA LEU A 90 26.95 20.30 11.67
C LEU A 90 26.32 20.88 10.40
N ASP A 91 27.18 21.37 9.49
CA ASP A 91 26.75 21.81 8.16
C ASP A 91 26.48 20.63 7.21
N GLU A 92 27.01 19.44 7.55
CA GLU A 92 26.78 18.22 6.78
C GLU A 92 25.57 17.44 7.32
N GLU A 93 24.91 16.73 6.40
CA GLU A 93 23.83 15.80 6.70
C GLU A 93 24.36 14.36 6.63
N PRO A 94 24.88 13.82 7.75
CA PRO A 94 25.55 12.54 7.76
C PRO A 94 24.55 11.39 7.67
N ILE A 95 24.73 10.56 6.65
CA ILE A 95 24.01 9.30 6.45
C ILE A 95 24.98 8.15 6.68
N TYR A 96 24.53 7.15 7.41
CA TYR A 96 25.26 5.91 7.67
C TYR A 96 24.51 4.73 7.07
N LEU A 97 25.24 3.75 6.56
CA LEU A 97 24.73 2.53 5.95
C LEU A 97 25.20 1.34 6.78
N PHE A 98 24.26 0.53 7.25
CA PHE A 98 24.51 -0.70 8.00
C PHE A 98 23.97 -1.92 7.24
N LEU A 99 24.83 -2.92 7.09
CA LEU A 99 24.46 -4.23 6.53
C LEU A 99 24.03 -5.19 7.63
N LYS A 100 23.49 -6.36 7.24
CA LYS A 100 23.15 -7.43 8.18
C LYS A 100 24.29 -7.76 9.14
N GLU A 101 25.52 -7.89 8.65
CA GLU A 101 26.69 -8.18 9.48
C GLU A 101 26.97 -7.06 10.48
N ASP A 102 26.72 -5.81 10.10
CA ASP A 102 26.89 -4.68 11.01
C ASP A 102 25.82 -4.68 12.12
N ILE A 103 24.56 -4.97 11.77
CA ILE A 103 23.38 -4.91 12.66
C ILE A 103 23.37 -6.09 13.64
N THR A 104 23.74 -7.28 13.17
CA THR A 104 23.77 -8.50 14.00
C THR A 104 24.79 -8.42 15.15
N ASN A 105 25.77 -7.52 15.04
CA ASN A 105 26.72 -7.21 16.10
C ASN A 105 26.21 -6.24 17.18
N TRP A 106 24.97 -5.74 17.07
CA TRP A 106 24.40 -4.81 18.03
C TRP A 106 23.87 -5.51 19.29
N LYS A 107 23.59 -4.72 20.33
CA LYS A 107 22.96 -5.25 21.54
C LYS A 107 21.57 -5.81 21.19
N VAL A 108 21.31 -7.03 21.62
CA VAL A 108 20.00 -7.66 21.47
C VAL A 108 19.12 -7.30 22.66
N ASN A 109 17.89 -6.90 22.39
CA ASN A 109 16.83 -6.76 23.39
C ASN A 109 15.55 -7.40 22.85
N ASP A 110 15.05 -8.45 23.50
CA ASP A 110 13.91 -9.25 23.05
C ASP A 110 14.06 -9.70 21.58
N GLU A 111 13.13 -9.28 20.73
CA GLU A 111 13.08 -9.57 19.29
C GLU A 111 13.73 -8.48 18.44
N SER A 112 14.59 -7.61 19.01
CA SER A 112 15.20 -6.49 18.27
C SER A 112 16.71 -6.37 18.48
N TYR A 113 17.39 -5.94 17.42
CA TYR A 113 18.74 -5.37 17.49
C TYR A 113 18.66 -3.89 17.85
N CYS A 114 19.50 -3.44 18.77
CA CYS A 114 19.45 -2.11 19.36
C CYS A 114 20.82 -1.42 19.25
N LEU A 115 20.86 -0.28 18.55
CA LEU A 115 22.02 0.60 18.55
C LEU A 115 21.74 1.82 19.43
N ASN A 116 22.58 2.00 20.44
CA ASN A 116 22.63 3.24 21.20
C ASN A 116 23.49 4.25 20.46
N ILE A 117 22.99 5.47 20.31
CA ILE A 117 23.63 6.55 19.57
C ILE A 117 23.86 7.71 20.55
N PRO A 118 25.03 7.74 21.23
CA PRO A 118 25.44 8.89 22.01
C PRO A 118 25.40 10.20 21.22
N LYS A 119 25.11 11.34 21.88
CA LYS A 119 25.11 12.66 21.23
C LYS A 119 26.44 13.01 20.54
N ASP A 120 27.54 12.50 21.08
CA ASP A 120 28.91 12.71 20.59
C ASP A 120 29.39 11.60 19.64
N SER A 121 28.48 10.78 19.10
CA SER A 121 28.84 9.65 18.23
C SER A 121 29.63 10.07 16.99
N ILE A 122 29.30 11.24 16.44
CA ILE A 122 29.95 11.81 15.26
C ILE A 122 31.36 12.30 15.63
N GLU A 123 31.46 13.15 16.66
CA GLU A 123 32.73 13.72 17.14
C GLU A 123 33.73 12.63 17.55
N ARG A 124 33.24 11.58 18.22
CA ARG A 124 34.07 10.44 18.64
C ARG A 124 34.36 9.43 17.53
N LYS A 125 33.90 9.68 16.29
CA LYS A 125 34.11 8.82 15.11
C LYS A 125 33.67 7.36 15.29
N LYS A 126 32.79 7.07 16.27
CA LYS A 126 32.36 5.70 16.60
C LYS A 126 31.64 5.01 15.44
N ILE A 127 31.02 5.80 14.59
CA ILE A 127 30.20 5.35 13.46
C ILE A 127 30.79 5.74 12.10
N GLU A 128 31.97 6.37 12.06
CA GLU A 128 32.59 6.90 10.84
C GLU A 128 32.80 5.82 9.78
N LYS A 129 33.15 4.59 10.18
CA LYS A 129 33.30 3.45 9.25
C LYS A 129 32.01 3.04 8.53
N TYR A 130 30.84 3.49 9.00
CA TYR A 130 29.53 3.23 8.41
C TYR A 130 29.06 4.37 7.50
N TYR A 131 29.82 5.47 7.39
CA TYR A 131 29.41 6.64 6.62
C TYR A 131 29.12 6.30 5.16
N PHE A 132 27.97 6.74 4.65
CA PHE A 132 27.49 6.41 3.30
C PHE A 132 28.18 7.25 2.22
N ASN A 133 29.42 6.85 1.94
CA ASN A 133 30.25 7.37 0.85
C ASN A 133 30.27 6.41 -0.35
N LYS A 134 30.97 6.82 -1.41
CA LYS A 134 31.21 6.01 -2.63
C LYS A 134 31.76 4.60 -2.32
N LYS A 135 32.60 4.44 -1.29
CA LYS A 135 33.15 3.13 -0.91
C LYS A 135 32.07 2.21 -0.32
N ARG A 136 31.25 2.73 0.60
CA ARG A 136 30.11 1.99 1.16
C ARG A 136 29.04 1.72 0.11
N SER A 137 28.86 2.60 -0.87
CA SER A 137 27.93 2.38 -1.97
C SER A 137 28.32 1.19 -2.85
N CYS A 138 29.61 0.86 -2.98
CA CYS A 138 30.04 -0.36 -3.66
C CYS A 138 29.54 -1.65 -3.00
N LEU A 139 29.32 -1.65 -1.69
CA LEU A 139 28.78 -2.83 -0.98
C LEU A 139 27.34 -3.14 -1.42
N ILE A 140 26.57 -2.11 -1.82
CA ILE A 140 25.23 -2.30 -2.36
C ILE A 140 25.31 -3.06 -3.69
N ASN A 141 26.27 -2.74 -4.56
CA ASN A 141 26.49 -3.49 -5.81
C ASN A 141 26.83 -4.96 -5.52
N GLU A 142 27.70 -5.21 -4.54
CA GLU A 142 28.06 -6.58 -4.15
C GLU A 142 26.85 -7.37 -3.64
N MET A 143 25.95 -6.72 -2.89
CA MET A 143 24.70 -7.32 -2.44
C MET A 143 23.74 -7.58 -3.59
N LEU A 144 23.58 -6.64 -4.53
CA LEU A 144 22.75 -6.83 -5.72
C LEU A 144 23.26 -8.01 -6.57
N LEU A 145 24.57 -8.20 -6.69
CA LEU A 145 25.10 -9.36 -7.40
C LEU A 145 24.76 -10.69 -6.72
N LYS A 146 24.73 -10.72 -5.38
CA LYS A 146 24.53 -11.94 -4.58
C LYS A 146 23.06 -12.24 -4.23
N THR A 147 22.17 -11.24 -4.28
CA THR A 147 20.78 -11.46 -3.89
C THR A 147 20.07 -12.34 -4.92
N ASP A 148 19.39 -13.37 -4.43
CA ASP A 148 18.48 -14.22 -5.21
C ASP A 148 17.04 -13.68 -5.20
N ARG A 149 16.81 -12.59 -4.47
CA ARG A 149 15.51 -11.95 -4.43
C ARG A 149 15.21 -11.23 -5.73
N ASN A 150 14.40 -11.89 -6.54
CA ASN A 150 13.85 -11.33 -7.76
C ASN A 150 12.44 -10.81 -7.49
N VAL A 151 12.21 -9.55 -7.82
CA VAL A 151 10.91 -8.91 -7.85
C VAL A 151 10.54 -8.76 -9.32
N LYS A 152 9.44 -9.40 -9.71
CA LYS A 152 8.84 -9.17 -11.02
C LYS A 152 8.06 -7.88 -10.95
N SER A 153 8.45 -6.88 -11.71
CA SER A 153 7.60 -5.70 -11.89
C SER A 153 6.54 -6.05 -12.93
N THR A 154 5.29 -5.77 -12.57
CA THR A 154 4.20 -5.71 -13.55
C THR A 154 4.08 -4.25 -13.93
N PHE A 155 4.72 -3.84 -15.02
CA PHE A 155 4.52 -2.51 -15.55
C PHE A 155 3.13 -2.43 -16.18
N ILE A 156 2.25 -1.64 -15.56
CA ILE A 156 0.98 -1.26 -16.16
C ILE A 156 1.26 0.00 -16.98
N THR A 157 1.83 -0.21 -18.18
CA THR A 157 2.19 0.88 -19.12
C THR A 157 1.00 1.40 -19.90
N ASN A 158 0.01 0.53 -20.13
CA ASN A 158 -1.29 0.89 -20.68
C ASN A 158 -2.35 0.58 -19.62
N TYR A 159 -3.17 1.59 -19.31
CA TYR A 159 -4.30 1.49 -18.38
C TYR A 159 -5.41 0.57 -18.89
N SER A 160 -5.26 0.00 -20.10
CA SER A 160 -6.22 -0.82 -20.83
C SER A 160 -6.65 -2.13 -20.17
N ASP A 161 -6.15 -2.47 -18.99
CA ASP A 161 -6.61 -3.66 -18.27
C ASP A 161 -6.65 -3.43 -16.76
N LEU A 162 -7.72 -2.79 -16.27
CA LEU A 162 -8.23 -3.00 -14.89
C LEU A 162 -8.21 -4.49 -14.49
N ASN A 163 -8.30 -5.39 -15.47
CA ASN A 163 -8.08 -6.83 -15.31
C ASN A 163 -6.74 -7.18 -14.66
N ASN A 164 -5.64 -6.51 -15.04
CA ASN A 164 -4.31 -6.73 -14.47
C ASN A 164 -4.25 -6.32 -12.99
N LEU A 165 -4.96 -5.26 -12.61
CA LEU A 165 -5.07 -4.86 -11.21
C LEU A 165 -5.89 -5.87 -10.39
N HIS A 166 -6.96 -6.42 -10.98
CA HIS A 166 -7.69 -7.51 -10.35
C HIS A 166 -6.83 -8.77 -10.22
N ILE A 167 -5.97 -9.10 -11.21
CA ILE A 167 -5.01 -10.21 -11.12
C ILE A 167 -4.02 -9.94 -9.99
N LEU A 168 -3.48 -8.73 -9.90
CA LEU A 168 -2.56 -8.34 -8.83
C LEU A 168 -3.22 -8.46 -7.45
N TRP A 169 -4.43 -7.93 -7.30
CA TRP A 169 -5.18 -8.08 -6.06
C TRP A 169 -5.44 -9.55 -5.73
N LYS A 170 -5.77 -10.37 -6.73
CA LYS A 170 -5.94 -11.82 -6.57
C LYS A 170 -4.68 -12.51 -6.06
N GLU A 171 -3.53 -12.19 -6.61
CA GLU A 171 -2.24 -12.84 -6.31
C GLU A 171 -1.60 -12.34 -5.02
N THR A 172 -1.71 -11.05 -4.71
CA THR A 172 -0.94 -10.42 -3.62
C THR A 172 -1.80 -9.88 -2.48
N GLY A 173 -3.11 -9.73 -2.68
CA GLY A 173 -4.01 -9.02 -1.77
C GLY A 173 -3.77 -7.51 -1.74
N SER A 174 -2.93 -6.96 -2.62
CA SER A 174 -2.62 -5.54 -2.67
C SER A 174 -3.70 -4.77 -3.44
N ILE A 175 -4.07 -3.60 -2.90
CA ILE A 175 -5.02 -2.66 -3.51
C ILE A 175 -4.22 -1.47 -4.05
N PRO A 176 -4.60 -0.86 -5.18
CA PRO A 176 -4.03 0.41 -5.65
C PRO A 176 -4.02 1.50 -4.59
N ASP A 177 -2.99 2.35 -4.62
CA ASP A 177 -2.95 3.57 -3.82
C ASP A 177 -3.88 4.67 -4.38
N SER A 178 -4.03 5.76 -3.62
CA SER A 178 -4.89 6.89 -3.97
C SER A 178 -4.52 7.55 -5.29
N ASN A 179 -3.22 7.68 -5.61
CA ASN A 179 -2.77 8.32 -6.86
C ASN A 179 -3.14 7.47 -8.08
N LEU A 180 -2.92 6.16 -8.00
CA LEU A 180 -3.30 5.23 -9.07
C LEU A 180 -4.82 5.14 -9.21
N THR A 181 -5.56 5.05 -8.09
CA THR A 181 -7.03 5.06 -8.11
C THR A 181 -7.57 6.33 -8.76
N TYR A 182 -7.06 7.51 -8.37
CA TYR A 182 -7.47 8.79 -8.95
C TYR A 182 -7.30 8.80 -10.48
N LYS A 183 -6.13 8.39 -10.96
CA LYS A 183 -5.87 8.33 -12.39
C LYS A 183 -6.82 7.36 -13.12
N LEU A 184 -7.08 6.19 -12.55
CA LEU A 184 -8.00 5.21 -13.14
C LEU A 184 -9.43 5.72 -13.28
N VAL A 185 -9.90 6.52 -12.31
CA VAL A 185 -11.24 7.12 -12.35
C VAL A 185 -11.28 8.28 -13.34
N ASN A 186 -10.21 9.09 -13.44
CA ASN A 186 -10.14 10.19 -14.40
C ASN A 186 -10.13 9.72 -15.85
N ASP A 187 -9.40 8.64 -16.11
CA ASP A 187 -9.27 8.06 -17.44
C ASP A 187 -10.47 7.13 -17.75
N PHE A 188 -11.56 7.17 -16.95
CA PHE A 188 -12.70 6.26 -17.09
C PHE A 188 -13.37 6.34 -18.47
N ASP A 189 -13.54 7.56 -18.99
CA ASP A 189 -14.17 7.79 -20.29
C ASP A 189 -13.30 7.31 -21.47
N ASP A 190 -12.01 7.06 -21.23
CA ASP A 190 -11.06 6.57 -22.24
C ASP A 190 -11.04 5.03 -22.36
N TYR A 191 -11.81 4.31 -21.55
CA TYR A 191 -11.91 2.84 -21.65
C TYR A 191 -12.94 2.41 -22.70
N ASP A 192 -12.46 1.86 -23.83
CA ASP A 192 -13.31 1.31 -24.90
C ASP A 192 -14.28 0.21 -24.40
N TYR A 193 -13.86 -0.59 -23.41
CA TYR A 193 -14.67 -1.65 -22.81
C TYR A 193 -14.21 -1.96 -21.37
N ILE A 194 -15.16 -1.95 -20.43
CA ILE A 194 -14.93 -2.36 -19.04
C ILE A 194 -15.83 -3.55 -18.69
N SER A 195 -15.23 -4.63 -18.17
CA SER A 195 -16.01 -5.74 -17.63
C SER A 195 -16.73 -5.32 -16.35
N LEU A 196 -17.91 -5.89 -16.06
CA LEU A 196 -18.64 -5.62 -14.81
C LEU A 196 -17.75 -5.83 -13.57
N LYS A 197 -16.95 -6.90 -13.55
CA LYS A 197 -16.01 -7.18 -12.46
C LYS A 197 -14.96 -6.07 -12.29
N SER A 198 -14.43 -5.57 -13.41
CA SER A 198 -13.45 -4.47 -13.43
C SER A 198 -14.06 -3.16 -12.95
N LEU A 199 -15.31 -2.88 -13.32
CA LEU A 199 -16.06 -1.73 -12.83
C LEU A 199 -16.30 -1.83 -11.32
N LEU A 200 -16.80 -2.98 -10.85
CA LEU A 200 -17.01 -3.20 -9.41
C LEU A 200 -15.72 -3.01 -8.61
N PHE A 201 -14.60 -3.53 -9.15
CA PHE A 201 -13.29 -3.32 -8.53
C PHE A 201 -12.91 -1.84 -8.49
N LEU A 202 -13.08 -1.09 -9.59
CA LEU A 202 -12.81 0.35 -9.66
C LEU A 202 -13.62 1.14 -8.62
N LEU A 203 -14.91 0.84 -8.48
CA LEU A 203 -15.78 1.50 -7.49
C LEU A 203 -15.36 1.19 -6.06
N CYS A 204 -15.00 -0.07 -5.77
CA CYS A 204 -14.50 -0.46 -4.45
C CYS A 204 -13.21 0.28 -4.10
N ILE A 205 -12.23 0.33 -5.00
CA ILE A 205 -10.96 1.00 -4.72
C ILE A 205 -11.12 2.52 -4.62
N ASN A 206 -12.09 3.11 -5.33
CA ASN A 206 -12.41 4.54 -5.21
C ASN A 206 -12.91 4.89 -3.81
N ILE A 207 -13.91 4.17 -3.29
CA ILE A 207 -14.44 4.40 -1.94
C ILE A 207 -13.37 4.08 -0.88
N TYR A 208 -12.59 3.02 -1.07
CA TYR A 208 -11.52 2.64 -0.14
C TYR A 208 -10.46 3.75 0.04
N ASN A 209 -10.12 4.47 -1.04
CA ASN A 209 -9.10 5.51 -1.06
C ASN A 209 -9.66 6.93 -0.91
N GLU A 210 -10.97 7.09 -0.75
CA GLU A 210 -11.64 8.38 -0.81
C GLU A 210 -11.11 9.40 0.21
N GLU A 211 -10.86 8.99 1.46
CA GLU A 211 -10.31 9.87 2.49
C GLU A 211 -8.92 10.44 2.15
N LYS A 212 -8.20 9.82 1.21
CA LYS A 212 -6.85 10.20 0.77
C LYS A 212 -6.85 10.94 -0.57
N ASN A 213 -7.96 10.96 -1.29
CA ASN A 213 -8.07 11.64 -2.57
C ASN A 213 -8.47 13.10 -2.33
N GLU A 214 -7.68 14.04 -2.86
CA GLU A 214 -7.99 15.48 -2.79
C GLU A 214 -9.13 15.89 -3.74
N CYS A 215 -9.48 15.04 -4.71
CA CYS A 215 -10.53 15.27 -5.69
C CYS A 215 -11.66 14.24 -5.55
N TYR A 216 -12.88 14.75 -5.46
CA TYR A 216 -14.10 13.95 -5.41
C TYR A 216 -14.68 13.78 -6.82
N TYR A 217 -14.70 12.55 -7.31
CA TYR A 217 -15.53 12.19 -8.47
C TYR A 217 -16.80 11.54 -7.96
N GLY A 218 -17.94 12.14 -8.32
CA GLY A 218 -19.24 11.57 -8.02
C GLY A 218 -19.34 10.16 -8.58
N ILE A 219 -19.76 9.18 -7.78
CA ILE A 219 -19.99 7.79 -8.25
C ILE A 219 -21.46 7.51 -8.56
N ASP A 220 -22.33 8.52 -8.49
CA ASP A 220 -23.76 8.35 -8.74
C ASP A 220 -24.05 7.82 -10.16
N TRP A 221 -23.22 8.17 -11.15
CA TRP A 221 -23.31 7.62 -12.52
C TRP A 221 -23.21 6.10 -12.56
N SER A 222 -22.46 5.51 -11.63
CA SER A 222 -22.20 4.07 -11.61
C SER A 222 -23.45 3.27 -11.25
N PHE A 223 -24.35 3.85 -10.45
CA PHE A 223 -25.59 3.17 -10.07
C PHE A 223 -26.45 2.85 -11.29
N GLN A 224 -26.67 3.84 -12.18
CA GLN A 224 -27.46 3.65 -13.40
C GLN A 224 -26.82 2.62 -14.32
N TYR A 225 -25.49 2.62 -14.42
CA TYR A 225 -24.78 1.63 -15.21
C TYR A 225 -24.92 0.22 -14.62
N LEU A 226 -24.70 0.05 -13.31
CA LEU A 226 -24.83 -1.23 -12.62
C LEU A 226 -26.25 -1.80 -12.70
N LYS A 227 -27.27 -0.93 -12.64
CA LYS A 227 -28.69 -1.30 -12.80
C LYS A 227 -28.96 -2.03 -14.11
N THR A 228 -28.20 -1.75 -15.18
CA THR A 228 -28.39 -2.41 -16.48
C THR A 228 -28.01 -3.89 -16.50
N PHE A 229 -27.17 -4.35 -15.56
CA PHE A 229 -26.69 -5.74 -15.54
C PHE A 229 -27.68 -6.72 -14.91
N ASN A 230 -28.73 -6.23 -14.24
CA ASN A 230 -29.71 -7.02 -13.48
C ASN A 230 -29.04 -8.02 -12.50
N ASP A 231 -29.84 -8.82 -11.76
CA ASP A 231 -29.30 -9.76 -10.77
C ASP A 231 -28.28 -10.74 -11.39
N VAL A 232 -27.00 -10.58 -11.02
CA VAL A 232 -25.92 -11.50 -11.36
C VAL A 232 -25.65 -12.39 -10.17
N GLN A 233 -26.03 -13.65 -10.27
CA GLN A 233 -25.75 -14.63 -9.22
C GLN A 233 -24.31 -15.10 -9.26
N SER A 234 -23.69 -15.13 -8.07
CA SER A 234 -22.38 -15.74 -7.85
C SER A 234 -22.47 -17.25 -8.09
N GLN A 235 -21.42 -17.84 -8.69
CA GLN A 235 -21.24 -19.31 -8.76
C GLN A 235 -20.89 -19.91 -7.39
N CYS A 236 -20.60 -19.08 -6.40
CA CYS A 236 -20.24 -19.45 -5.04
C CYS A 236 -21.40 -19.20 -4.07
N GLN A 237 -21.74 -20.19 -3.25
CA GLN A 237 -22.59 -19.99 -2.08
C GLN A 237 -21.83 -19.11 -1.08
N ILE A 238 -22.42 -17.96 -0.75
CA ILE A 238 -21.83 -17.02 0.22
C ILE A 238 -22.36 -17.41 1.60
N GLU A 239 -21.51 -18.06 2.39
CA GLU A 239 -21.82 -18.49 3.76
C GLU A 239 -20.84 -17.84 4.74
N ASN A 240 -21.31 -17.40 5.92
CA ASN A 240 -20.45 -16.90 6.99
C ASN A 240 -19.53 -15.73 6.59
N ILE A 241 -20.14 -14.60 6.20
CA ILE A 241 -19.42 -13.35 5.96
C ILE A 241 -19.06 -12.72 7.31
N ASN A 242 -17.79 -12.36 7.49
CA ASN A 242 -17.37 -11.52 8.60
C ASN A 242 -16.83 -10.18 8.08
N ILE A 243 -17.31 -9.10 8.69
CA ILE A 243 -17.02 -7.73 8.30
C ILE A 243 -15.79 -7.26 9.08
N ILE A 244 -14.74 -6.91 8.33
CA ILE A 244 -13.46 -6.45 8.88
C ILE A 244 -13.53 -4.95 9.15
N LYS A 245 -14.02 -4.17 8.18
CA LYS A 245 -14.09 -2.71 8.25
C LYS A 245 -15.12 -2.17 7.27
N ARG A 246 -15.77 -1.06 7.62
CA ARG A 246 -16.71 -0.32 6.76
C ARG A 246 -16.16 1.08 6.45
N TYR A 247 -16.41 1.53 5.22
CA TYR A 247 -16.11 2.85 4.68
C TYR A 247 -17.40 3.44 4.11
N PHE A 248 -17.68 4.70 4.41
CA PHE A 248 -18.82 5.41 3.84
C PHE A 248 -18.35 6.30 2.70
N SER A 249 -19.14 6.35 1.62
CA SER A 249 -18.80 7.17 0.46
C SER A 249 -19.32 8.59 0.62
N ASN A 250 -18.46 9.59 0.53
CA ASN A 250 -18.87 11.00 0.40
C ASN A 250 -19.11 11.38 -1.07
N SER A 251 -18.66 10.53 -1.99
CA SER A 251 -18.72 10.70 -3.44
C SER A 251 -20.05 10.26 -4.04
N ALA A 252 -20.96 9.69 -3.25
CA ALA A 252 -22.31 9.35 -3.69
C ALA A 252 -23.28 10.38 -3.11
N ILE A 253 -23.65 11.38 -3.92
CA ILE A 253 -24.48 12.51 -3.48
C ILE A 253 -25.95 12.10 -3.51
N THR A 254 -26.39 11.47 -4.60
CA THR A 254 -27.77 11.01 -4.77
C THR A 254 -27.99 9.75 -3.93
N TYR A 255 -27.09 8.78 -4.07
CA TYR A 255 -27.19 7.48 -3.41
C TYR A 255 -26.50 7.51 -2.05
N HIS A 256 -27.06 8.27 -1.11
CA HIS A 256 -26.47 8.53 0.22
C HIS A 256 -26.31 7.28 1.12
N ARG A 257 -26.90 6.12 0.76
CA ARG A 257 -26.67 4.84 1.46
C ARG A 257 -25.54 4.05 0.82
N THR A 258 -24.52 4.74 0.31
CA THR A 258 -23.37 4.09 -0.33
C THR A 258 -22.25 3.83 0.66
N PHE A 259 -21.84 2.57 0.76
CA PHE A 259 -20.72 2.15 1.60
C PHE A 259 -20.00 0.93 1.04
N LEU A 260 -18.74 0.79 1.45
CA LEU A 260 -17.89 -0.34 1.16
C LEU A 260 -17.54 -1.07 2.47
N GLU A 261 -17.62 -2.39 2.47
CA GLU A 261 -17.10 -3.23 3.53
C GLU A 261 -15.97 -4.11 3.04
N LEU A 262 -14.88 -4.14 3.80
CA LEU A 262 -13.88 -5.19 3.71
C LEU A 262 -14.45 -6.41 4.43
N ILE A 263 -14.51 -7.53 3.73
CA ILE A 263 -15.10 -8.77 4.24
C ILE A 263 -14.13 -9.92 4.09
N ASN A 264 -14.35 -10.97 4.88
CA ASN A 264 -13.84 -12.30 4.59
C ASN A 264 -14.97 -13.32 4.56
N HIS A 265 -14.79 -14.34 3.75
CA HIS A 265 -15.72 -15.45 3.57
C HIS A 265 -14.95 -16.76 3.70
N SER A 266 -15.46 -17.70 4.50
CA SER A 266 -14.88 -19.03 4.65
C SER A 266 -15.44 -19.97 3.59
N LYS A 267 -14.57 -20.49 2.71
CA LYS A 267 -14.91 -21.46 1.67
C LYS A 267 -13.91 -22.61 1.74
N ASN A 268 -14.40 -23.85 1.88
CA ASN A 268 -13.53 -25.04 1.96
C ASN A 268 -12.41 -24.93 3.02
N ASN A 269 -12.69 -24.32 4.18
CA ASN A 269 -11.72 -24.00 5.25
C ASN A 269 -10.63 -22.97 4.88
N GLU A 270 -10.76 -22.27 3.75
CA GLU A 270 -9.91 -21.13 3.39
C GLU A 270 -10.66 -19.80 3.62
N LEU A 271 -9.96 -18.82 4.18
CA LEU A 271 -10.46 -17.45 4.29
C LEU A 271 -10.17 -16.70 2.99
N ILE A 272 -11.22 -16.25 2.33
CA ILE A 272 -11.15 -15.47 1.10
C ILE A 272 -11.54 -14.04 1.42
N ASP A 273 -10.60 -13.12 1.22
CA ASP A 273 -10.85 -11.68 1.36
C ASP A 273 -11.72 -11.17 0.20
N GLY A 274 -12.50 -10.13 0.46
CA GLY A 274 -13.34 -9.51 -0.56
C GLY A 274 -13.89 -8.15 -0.14
N PHE A 275 -14.71 -7.63 -1.03
CA PHE A 275 -15.48 -6.40 -0.87
C PHE A 275 -16.97 -6.72 -0.87
N ARG A 276 -17.71 -6.06 0.00
CA ARG A 276 -19.14 -5.87 -0.13
C ARG A 276 -19.41 -4.39 -0.39
N LEU A 277 -19.92 -4.08 -1.56
CA LEU A 277 -20.27 -2.74 -1.98
C LEU A 277 -21.79 -2.60 -1.98
N VAL A 278 -22.30 -1.60 -1.28
CA VAL A 278 -23.71 -1.21 -1.34
C VAL A 278 -23.77 0.19 -1.90
N ILE A 279 -24.57 0.40 -2.95
CA ILE A 279 -24.86 1.71 -3.53
C ILE A 279 -26.39 1.83 -3.59
N GLY A 280 -26.94 2.91 -3.07
CA GLY A 280 -28.39 3.11 -3.12
C GLY A 280 -28.91 4.19 -2.19
N ASP A 281 -30.22 4.21 -2.02
CA ASP A 281 -30.95 5.14 -1.16
C ASP A 281 -32.14 4.44 -0.47
N SER A 282 -33.21 5.18 -0.16
CA SER A 282 -34.42 4.66 0.45
C SER A 282 -35.36 3.91 -0.50
N GLU A 283 -35.21 4.08 -1.81
CA GLU A 283 -36.10 3.53 -2.83
C GLU A 283 -35.47 2.35 -3.54
N GLU A 284 -34.17 2.44 -3.83
CA GLU A 284 -33.45 1.41 -4.57
C GLU A 284 -32.05 1.17 -4.03
N GLU A 285 -31.61 -0.09 -4.09
CA GLU A 285 -30.26 -0.49 -3.69
C GLU A 285 -29.66 -1.51 -4.66
N ILE A 286 -28.36 -1.39 -4.86
CA ILE A 286 -27.50 -2.38 -5.50
C ILE A 286 -26.55 -2.90 -4.43
N GLU A 287 -26.57 -4.21 -4.22
CA GLU A 287 -25.64 -4.91 -3.35
C GLU A 287 -24.74 -5.81 -4.19
N CYS A 288 -23.43 -5.59 -4.06
CA CYS A 288 -22.40 -6.30 -4.77
C CYS A 288 -21.43 -6.98 -3.82
N TYR A 289 -21.01 -8.18 -4.19
CA TYR A 289 -19.91 -8.89 -3.57
C TYR A 289 -18.82 -9.10 -4.62
N LEU A 290 -17.57 -8.85 -4.27
CA LEU A 290 -16.41 -9.10 -5.12
C LEU A 290 -15.32 -9.76 -4.28
N PHE A 291 -14.96 -10.99 -4.58
CA PHE A 291 -13.98 -11.78 -3.84
C PHE A 291 -12.64 -11.83 -4.56
N ARG A 292 -11.56 -11.95 -3.79
CA ARG A 292 -10.19 -12.01 -4.30
C ARG A 292 -9.96 -13.17 -5.28
N ASP A 293 -10.70 -14.28 -5.13
CA ASP A 293 -10.62 -15.42 -6.05
C ASP A 293 -11.21 -15.13 -7.44
N GLY A 294 -11.94 -14.01 -7.58
CA GLY A 294 -12.57 -13.52 -8.80
C GLY A 294 -14.07 -13.77 -8.86
N ASN A 295 -14.66 -14.44 -7.87
CA ASN A 295 -16.11 -14.58 -7.77
C ASN A 295 -16.75 -13.22 -7.43
N TYR A 296 -17.90 -12.95 -8.04
CA TYR A 296 -18.68 -11.77 -7.71
C TYR A 296 -20.18 -12.06 -7.85
N SER A 297 -20.99 -11.27 -7.16
CA SER A 297 -22.44 -11.21 -7.36
C SER A 297 -22.90 -9.78 -7.32
N LEU A 298 -23.98 -9.50 -8.02
CA LEU A 298 -24.66 -8.21 -8.01
C LEU A 298 -26.16 -8.48 -7.84
N LYS A 299 -26.80 -7.75 -6.94
CA LYS A 299 -28.23 -7.83 -6.73
C LYS A 299 -28.83 -6.43 -6.70
N TYR A 300 -29.81 -6.18 -7.56
CA TYR A 300 -30.60 -4.96 -7.54
C TYR A 300 -31.90 -5.20 -6.78
N ARG A 301 -32.32 -4.24 -5.95
CA ARG A 301 -33.57 -4.32 -5.19
C ARG A 301 -34.29 -2.99 -5.22
N MET A 302 -35.58 -3.06 -5.52
CA MET A 302 -36.54 -2.00 -5.23
C MET A 302 -37.04 -2.19 -3.80
N GLN A 303 -36.87 -1.19 -2.95
CA GLN A 303 -37.48 -1.14 -1.63
C GLN A 303 -38.93 -0.71 -1.83
N HIS A 304 -39.86 -1.68 -1.91
CA HIS A 304 -41.29 -1.35 -1.96
C HIS A 304 -41.68 -0.60 -0.68
N THR A 305 -42.05 0.67 -0.81
CA THR A 305 -42.77 1.39 0.24
C THR A 305 -44.12 0.70 0.42
N THR A 306 -44.36 0.11 1.59
CA THR A 306 -45.63 -0.51 1.98
C THR A 306 -46.76 0.52 2.20
N SER A 307 -46.80 1.62 1.43
CA SER A 307 -47.87 2.65 1.51
C SER A 307 -48.94 2.51 0.44
N ASP A 308 -48.67 1.84 -0.68
CA ASP A 308 -49.54 1.97 -1.87
C ASP A 308 -50.54 0.82 -2.07
N LEU A 309 -50.59 -0.15 -1.14
CA LEU A 309 -51.58 -1.25 -1.16
C LEU A 309 -52.73 -1.05 -0.16
N ALA A 310 -52.73 0.05 0.61
CA ALA A 310 -53.78 0.35 1.59
C ALA A 310 -54.86 1.34 1.07
N SER A 311 -54.74 1.88 -0.15
CA SER A 311 -55.69 2.87 -0.68
C SER A 311 -56.50 2.39 -1.89
N CYS A 312 -56.56 1.09 -2.17
CA CYS A 312 -57.41 0.51 -3.22
C CYS A 312 -58.40 -0.54 -2.71
N LEU A 313 -58.68 -0.53 -1.41
CA LEU A 313 -59.81 -1.23 -0.80
C LEU A 313 -60.54 -0.24 0.11
N ASP A 314 -61.31 0.66 -0.50
CA ASP A 314 -62.49 1.29 0.11
C ASP A 314 -63.48 1.70 -1.01
#